data_AF-A0AAV7NR03-F1
#
_entry.id   AF-A0AAV7NR03-F1
#
_cell.length_a   1.000
_cell.length_b   1.000
_cell.length_c   1.000
_cell.angle_alpha   90.00
_cell.angle_beta   90.00
_cell.angle_gamma   90.00
#
_symmetry.space_group_name_H-M   'P 1'
#
loop_
_entity.id
_entity.type
_entity.pdbx_description
1 polymer ?
#
loop_
_entity_poly.entity_id
_entity_poly.type
_entity_poly.pdbx_seq_one_letter_code
_entity_poly.pdbx_strand_id
1 'polypeptide(L)'
;MYTDIFSSVMGNGWKTAPFPIRSGARQGCPFPPSLFVLVIELLEEYIRKNSNIRGIPTPGDAKKEVKCALYMDDITLFCTDGKSIQSLLEACKDFGKASGAKINMDKSQAKLLGRWDLCNEPLPFHIEAGLVKILSVWFGGPGAAAKSWNKHLAKVKQKMGFWSLRHLSIEGKALVLRNDALPVLQYVTQAWPLLANVARDVNNMVFYFVWHSKMDRVKRSVMQKEHRKGGKAVPDFPTILRAFLVCGCVQITLLNENKDHSAYRVFHFFLLPVWRRLGKDKWENATIFNWDLPWYYKEIEKFVVEFGMNCVTPSLWKPRTIHRLTRSRDTTEPVSHLPPSAATRVWENGSSPSLTNRHKDIAWMAMKGGLPSRSSCTGGQCPHRECPRGCPAEETAYHLFWDCSFAQRLQAALRQEMEAHIPYPNITHHSVLYGLFPKTHSVETIQGCWRILCCIKDILLYAKTQLVTNGEVVSREVCRGIVHNLLRDYTDNDNKESEKEEL
;
A
#
# COMPACT_ATOMS: atom_id res chain seq x y z
N MET A 1 17.92 14.31 35.46
CA MET A 1 17.06 14.45 34.27
C MET A 1 15.59 14.16 34.55
N TYR A 2 15.28 13.45 35.64
CA TYR A 2 13.92 13.22 36.14
C TYR A 2 13.96 13.40 37.66
N THR A 3 13.89 14.64 38.13
CA THR A 3 13.81 14.96 39.55
C THR A 3 12.39 15.37 39.88
N ASP A 4 11.91 15.00 41.06
CA ASP A 4 10.61 15.44 41.60
C ASP A 4 9.41 15.16 40.69
N ILE A 5 9.38 14.00 40.03
CA ILE A 5 8.21 13.60 39.25
C ILE A 5 7.07 13.21 40.21
N PHE A 6 5.89 13.79 39.99
CA PHE A 6 4.65 13.36 40.64
C PHE A 6 3.61 12.89 39.60
N SER A 7 2.71 12.01 40.01
CA SER A 7 1.52 11.63 39.25
C SER A 7 0.29 11.61 40.14
N SER A 8 -0.87 11.54 39.50
CA SER A 8 -2.18 11.48 40.14
C SER A 8 -3.09 10.63 39.28
N VAL A 9 -3.97 9.84 39.90
CA VAL A 9 -4.95 9.03 39.17
C VAL A 9 -6.23 9.84 39.01
N MET A 10 -6.82 9.80 37.82
CA MET A 10 -8.13 10.38 37.55
C MET A 10 -9.15 9.25 37.38
N GLY A 11 -10.20 9.26 38.20
CA GLY A 11 -11.31 8.30 38.15
C GLY A 11 -12.64 9.04 38.30
N ASN A 12 -13.57 8.81 37.36
CA ASN A 12 -14.91 9.43 37.38
C ASN A 12 -14.90 10.96 37.55
N GLY A 13 -13.92 11.66 36.95
CA GLY A 13 -13.78 13.12 37.05
C GLY A 13 -13.08 13.61 38.32
N TRP A 14 -12.77 12.73 39.28
CA TRP A 14 -12.05 13.08 40.51
C TRP A 14 -10.58 12.69 40.41
N LYS A 15 -9.71 13.56 40.93
CA LYS A 15 -8.26 13.40 40.88
C LYS A 15 -7.74 13.07 42.29
N THR A 16 -6.90 12.05 42.41
CA THR A 16 -6.22 11.73 43.68
C THR A 16 -5.20 12.82 44.05
N ALA A 17 -4.78 12.83 45.32
CA ALA A 17 -3.59 13.58 45.71
C ALA A 17 -2.38 13.16 44.85
N PRO A 18 -1.47 14.09 44.51
CA PRO A 18 -0.24 13.75 43.81
C PRO A 18 0.64 12.83 44.66
N PHE A 19 1.22 11.81 44.03
CA PHE A 19 2.19 10.90 44.64
C PHE A 19 3.49 10.89 43.82
N PRO A 20 4.66 10.77 44.47
CA PRO A 20 5.94 10.79 43.78
C PRO A 20 6.14 9.51 42.95
N ILE A 21 6.67 9.66 41.74
CA ILE A 21 7.10 8.54 40.89
C ILE A 21 8.56 8.23 41.20
N ARG A 22 8.79 7.07 41.81
CA ARG A 22 10.14 6.59 42.17
C ARG A 22 10.82 5.76 41.07
N SER A 23 10.03 5.09 40.23
CA SER A 23 10.50 4.27 39.13
C SER A 23 9.51 4.31 37.97
N GLY A 24 10.03 4.28 36.75
CA GLY A 24 9.26 4.40 35.53
C GLY A 24 9.21 5.82 34.97
N ALA A 25 8.83 5.93 33.71
CA ALA A 25 8.70 7.18 33.00
C ALA A 25 7.33 7.31 32.34
N ARG A 26 6.88 8.55 32.13
CA ARG A 26 5.56 8.82 31.56
C ARG A 26 5.50 8.38 30.10
N GLN A 27 4.50 7.55 29.76
CA GLN A 27 4.21 7.21 28.36
C GLN A 27 3.87 8.47 27.56
N GLY A 28 4.45 8.58 26.36
CA GLY A 28 4.35 9.78 25.52
C GLY A 28 5.46 10.80 25.71
N CYS A 29 6.33 10.65 26.72
CA CYS A 29 7.56 11.43 26.78
C CYS A 29 8.57 10.92 25.73
N PRO A 30 9.23 11.79 24.94
CA PRO A 30 10.16 11.36 23.90
C PRO A 30 11.51 10.83 24.43
N PHE A 31 11.89 11.17 25.66
CA PHE A 31 13.23 10.88 26.19
C PHE A 31 13.44 9.46 26.76
N PRO A 32 12.50 8.87 27.51
CA PRO A 32 12.67 7.54 28.11
C PRO A 32 12.99 6.40 27.13
N PRO A 33 12.42 6.34 25.91
CA PRO A 33 12.78 5.30 24.94
C PRO A 33 14.29 5.28 24.63
N SER A 34 14.91 6.45 24.44
CA SER A 34 16.35 6.54 24.15
C SER A 34 17.20 6.12 25.35
N LEU A 35 16.81 6.53 26.56
CA LEU A 35 17.48 6.06 27.78
C LEU A 35 17.38 4.55 27.94
N PHE A 36 16.21 3.97 27.66
CA PHE A 36 16.01 2.53 27.74
C PHE A 36 16.93 1.79 26.77
N VAL A 37 17.10 2.29 25.54
CA VAL A 37 18.02 1.72 24.55
C VAL A 37 19.46 1.71 25.08
N LEU A 38 19.93 2.82 25.68
CA LEU A 38 21.28 2.90 26.26
C LEU A 38 21.48 1.91 27.42
N VAL A 39 20.46 1.74 28.26
CA VAL A 39 20.53 0.83 29.41
C VAL A 39 20.49 -0.63 28.96
N ILE A 40 19.65 -0.97 27.98
CA ILE A 40 19.52 -2.36 27.51
C ILE A 40 20.71 -2.80 26.64
N GLU A 41 21.43 -1.87 26.00
CA GLU A 41 22.69 -2.14 25.29
C GLU A 41 23.75 -2.74 26.23
N LEU A 42 23.76 -2.36 27.52
CA LEU A 42 24.65 -2.97 28.52
C LEU A 42 24.39 -4.47 28.70
N LEU A 43 23.12 -4.89 28.67
CA LEU A 43 22.75 -6.30 28.73
C LEU A 43 23.19 -7.03 27.45
N GLU A 44 22.94 -6.43 26.29
CA GLU A 44 23.37 -6.98 25.01
C GLU A 44 24.88 -7.22 24.98
N GLU A 45 25.66 -6.22 25.38
CA GLU A 45 27.12 -6.30 25.40
C GLU A 45 27.64 -7.30 26.43
N TYR A 46 26.99 -7.37 27.61
CA TYR A 46 27.32 -8.38 28.62
C TYR A 46 27.10 -9.81 28.09
N ILE A 47 25.98 -10.05 27.40
CA ILE A 47 25.70 -11.34 26.77
C ILE A 47 26.70 -11.65 25.65
N ARG A 48 27.00 -10.67 24.78
CA ARG A 48 27.93 -10.85 23.64
C ARG A 48 29.33 -11.24 24.09
N LYS A 49 29.88 -10.55 25.10
CA LYS A 49 31.23 -10.79 25.63
C LYS A 49 31.37 -12.02 26.52
N ASN A 50 30.26 -12.56 27.06
CA ASN A 50 30.32 -13.73 27.93
C ASN A 50 30.64 -15.01 27.15
N SER A 51 31.82 -15.60 27.41
CA SER A 51 32.31 -16.83 26.77
C SER A 51 31.55 -18.09 27.19
N ASN A 52 30.83 -18.06 28.32
CA ASN A 52 30.01 -19.19 28.78
C ASN A 52 28.66 -19.26 28.05
N ILE A 53 28.28 -18.22 27.32
CA ILE A 53 27.07 -18.18 26.51
C ILE A 53 27.46 -18.45 25.06
N ARG A 54 27.06 -19.61 24.53
CA ARG A 54 27.25 -19.97 23.12
C ARG A 54 26.00 -19.65 22.31
N GLY A 55 26.16 -18.84 21.27
CA GLY A 55 25.11 -18.47 20.34
C GLY A 55 25.10 -19.30 19.07
N ILE A 56 24.28 -18.90 18.10
CA ILE A 56 24.25 -19.54 16.77
C ILE A 56 25.48 -19.08 15.99
N PRO A 57 26.38 -19.98 15.55
CA PRO A 57 27.53 -19.59 14.75
C PRO A 57 27.09 -19.05 13.38
N THR A 58 27.72 -17.98 12.94
CA THR A 58 27.46 -17.40 11.62
C THR A 58 28.26 -18.12 10.54
N PRO A 59 27.74 -18.22 9.30
CA PRO A 59 28.48 -18.84 8.21
C PRO A 59 29.83 -18.16 7.97
N GLY A 60 30.86 -18.94 7.66
CA GLY A 60 32.22 -18.45 7.37
C GLY A 60 33.14 -18.35 8.58
N ASP A 61 32.61 -18.18 9.79
CA ASP A 61 33.44 -18.04 10.99
C ASP A 61 32.69 -18.58 12.22
N ALA A 62 33.09 -19.76 12.68
CA ALA A 62 32.50 -20.41 13.86
C ALA A 62 32.72 -19.63 15.16
N LYS A 63 33.69 -18.70 15.22
CA LYS A 63 33.92 -17.84 16.39
C LYS A 63 32.95 -16.67 16.46
N LYS A 64 32.29 -16.33 15.34
CA LYS A 64 31.32 -15.23 15.29
C LYS A 64 29.92 -15.77 15.46
N GLU A 65 29.35 -15.54 16.63
CA GLU A 65 28.05 -16.08 17.04
C GLU A 65 26.99 -14.98 17.15
N VAL A 66 25.73 -15.35 16.92
CA VAL A 66 24.56 -14.54 17.24
C VAL A 66 23.98 -15.05 18.56
N LYS A 67 24.04 -14.23 19.61
CA LYS A 67 23.56 -14.59 20.96
C LYS A 67 22.24 -13.93 21.34
N CYS A 68 21.94 -12.75 20.80
CA CYS A 68 20.73 -12.02 21.10
C CYS A 68 20.33 -11.06 19.97
N ALA A 69 19.05 -10.70 19.94
CA ALA A 69 18.48 -9.62 19.14
C ALA A 69 17.44 -8.88 19.99
N LEU A 70 17.61 -7.57 20.16
CA LEU A 70 16.82 -6.77 21.08
C LEU A 70 15.96 -5.76 20.33
N TYR A 71 14.70 -5.65 20.73
CA TYR A 71 13.80 -4.58 20.28
C TYR A 71 13.03 -4.05 21.49
N MET A 72 13.54 -2.98 22.10
CA MET A 72 13.05 -2.50 23.40
C MET A 72 12.96 -3.65 24.40
N ASP A 73 11.79 -3.90 24.99
CA ASP A 73 11.52 -4.97 25.96
C ASP A 73 11.33 -6.35 25.32
N ASP A 74 11.12 -6.43 24.00
CA ASP A 74 11.05 -7.69 23.25
C ASP A 74 12.47 -8.18 22.93
N ILE A 75 13.00 -9.06 23.79
CA ILE A 75 14.34 -9.66 23.64
C ILE A 75 14.21 -11.08 23.09
N THR A 76 14.92 -11.36 22.01
CA THR A 76 15.12 -12.72 21.48
C THR A 76 16.53 -13.20 21.76
N LEU A 77 16.64 -14.39 22.33
CA LEU A 77 17.90 -14.97 22.79
C LEU A 77 18.18 -16.25 22.00
N PHE A 78 19.44 -16.50 21.69
CA PHE A 78 19.89 -17.64 20.90
C PHE A 78 20.95 -18.42 21.67
N CYS A 79 20.67 -19.70 21.92
CA CYS A 79 21.56 -20.60 22.64
C CYS A 79 21.62 -21.97 21.95
N THR A 80 22.77 -22.63 22.07
CA THR A 80 23.02 -23.97 21.47
C THR A 80 22.94 -25.13 22.47
N ASP A 81 22.90 -24.84 23.77
CA ASP A 81 22.83 -25.84 24.85
C ASP A 81 22.23 -25.27 26.14
N GLY A 82 21.84 -26.16 27.06
CA GLY A 82 21.26 -25.81 28.36
C GLY A 82 22.18 -25.00 29.29
N LYS A 83 23.50 -25.22 29.25
CA LYS A 83 24.47 -24.47 30.08
C LYS A 83 24.54 -23.00 29.68
N SER A 84 24.49 -22.73 28.38
CA SER A 84 24.42 -21.39 27.81
C SER A 84 23.14 -20.69 28.24
N ILE A 85 22.01 -21.41 28.29
CA ILE A 85 20.74 -20.87 28.77
C ILE A 85 20.83 -20.47 30.25
N GLN A 86 21.43 -21.31 31.10
CA GLN A 86 21.64 -20.98 32.51
C GLN A 86 22.51 -19.73 32.68
N SER A 87 23.67 -19.69 31.99
CA SER A 87 24.59 -18.54 32.02
C SER A 87 23.92 -17.25 31.53
N LEU A 88 23.03 -17.37 30.55
CA LEU A 88 22.27 -16.24 30.02
C LEU A 88 21.22 -15.75 31.04
N LEU A 89 20.49 -16.65 31.67
CA LEU A 89 19.53 -16.30 32.73
C LEU A 89 20.21 -15.63 33.93
N GLU A 90 21.41 -16.07 34.28
CA GLU A 90 22.24 -15.40 35.29
C GLU A 90 22.61 -13.98 34.87
N ALA A 91 23.07 -13.79 33.63
CA ALA A 91 23.37 -12.46 33.09
C ALA A 91 22.14 -11.53 33.13
N CYS A 92 20.95 -12.04 32.76
CA CYS A 92 19.70 -11.28 32.87
C CYS A 92 19.31 -10.98 34.32
N LYS A 93 19.56 -11.92 35.25
CA LYS A 93 19.28 -11.72 36.68
C LYS A 93 20.18 -10.63 37.26
N ASP A 94 21.47 -10.63 36.93
CA ASP A 94 22.43 -9.63 37.39
C ASP A 94 22.14 -8.26 36.81
N PHE A 95 21.81 -8.20 35.52
CA PHE A 95 21.28 -6.97 34.92
C PHE A 95 19.99 -6.50 35.61
N GLY A 96 19.08 -7.41 35.95
CA GLY A 96 17.86 -7.09 36.68
C GLY A 96 18.11 -6.50 38.06
N LYS A 97 19.13 -7.00 38.80
CA LYS A 97 19.56 -6.41 40.08
C LYS A 97 20.08 -5.00 39.91
N ALA A 98 20.83 -4.73 38.84
CA ALA A 98 21.42 -3.42 38.58
C ALA A 98 20.41 -2.39 38.06
N SER A 99 19.48 -2.81 37.19
CA SER A 99 18.53 -1.93 36.50
C SER A 99 17.15 -1.85 37.15
N GLY A 100 16.80 -2.81 38.02
CA GLY A 100 15.44 -3.01 38.49
C GLY A 100 14.50 -3.67 37.47
N ALA A 101 15.01 -4.05 36.29
CA ALA A 101 14.23 -4.78 35.29
C ALA A 101 13.98 -6.24 35.71
N LYS A 102 12.86 -6.81 35.29
CA LYS A 102 12.48 -8.20 35.58
C LYS A 102 11.98 -8.90 34.33
N ILE A 103 12.48 -10.11 34.10
CA ILE A 103 11.96 -10.99 33.04
C ILE A 103 10.52 -11.38 33.39
N ASN A 104 9.63 -11.28 32.41
CA ASN A 104 8.28 -11.81 32.52
C ASN A 104 8.26 -13.28 32.08
N MET A 105 8.47 -14.20 33.04
CA MET A 105 8.52 -15.64 32.77
C MET A 105 7.22 -16.17 32.13
N ASP A 106 6.07 -15.58 32.44
CA ASP A 106 4.77 -16.01 31.89
C ASP A 106 4.64 -15.71 30.39
N LYS A 107 5.36 -14.67 29.92
CA LYS A 107 5.41 -14.31 28.49
C LYS A 107 6.60 -14.92 27.77
N SER A 108 7.61 -15.40 28.50
CA SER A 108 8.81 -16.00 27.94
C SER A 108 8.54 -17.43 27.48
N GLN A 109 8.92 -17.71 26.24
CA GLN A 109 8.76 -19.02 25.60
C GLN A 109 10.03 -19.38 24.84
N ALA A 110 10.30 -20.66 24.69
CA ALA A 110 11.43 -21.18 23.93
C ALA A 110 10.94 -22.00 22.74
N LYS A 111 11.63 -21.83 21.60
CA LYS A 111 11.42 -22.65 20.41
C LYS A 111 12.69 -23.41 20.10
N LEU A 112 12.61 -24.73 20.10
CA LEU A 112 13.74 -25.59 19.75
C LEU A 112 13.93 -25.59 18.23
N LEU A 113 15.19 -25.43 17.81
CA LEU A 113 15.61 -25.52 16.42
C LEU A 113 16.52 -26.74 16.26
N GLY A 114 16.30 -27.55 15.22
CA GLY A 114 17.08 -28.76 15.01
C GLY A 114 16.74 -29.89 16.00
N ARG A 115 17.72 -30.75 16.27
CA ARG A 115 17.57 -31.87 17.21
C ARG A 115 18.09 -31.44 18.58
N TRP A 116 17.18 -31.28 19.53
CA TRP A 116 17.51 -30.97 20.92
C TRP A 116 16.99 -32.09 21.83
N ASP A 117 17.83 -32.57 22.74
CA ASP A 117 17.46 -33.62 23.68
C ASP A 117 17.00 -33.01 25.02
N LEU A 118 15.69 -32.82 25.14
CA LEU A 118 15.08 -32.26 26.35
C LEU A 118 15.17 -33.19 27.57
N CYS A 119 15.39 -34.49 27.38
CA CYS A 119 15.52 -35.43 28.50
C CYS A 119 16.80 -35.15 29.29
N ASN A 120 17.87 -34.79 28.59
CA ASN A 120 19.17 -34.50 29.18
C ASN A 120 19.36 -33.02 29.54
N GLU A 121 18.59 -32.11 28.92
CA GLU A 121 18.70 -30.67 29.14
C GLU A 121 17.32 -30.02 29.40
N PRO A 122 16.77 -30.14 30.62
CA PRO A 122 15.51 -29.50 30.97
C PRO A 122 15.66 -27.98 30.93
N LEU A 123 14.68 -27.31 30.30
CA LEU A 123 14.69 -25.86 30.13
C LEU A 123 13.64 -25.18 31.05
N PRO A 124 13.94 -23.99 31.59
CA PRO A 124 13.06 -23.28 32.53
C PRO A 124 11.93 -22.50 31.84
N PHE A 125 11.71 -22.72 30.54
CA PHE A 125 10.73 -21.99 29.73
C PHE A 125 9.65 -22.92 29.21
N HIS A 126 8.47 -22.36 28.91
CA HIS A 126 7.49 -23.07 28.12
C HIS A 126 8.03 -23.35 26.70
N ILE A 127 8.02 -24.62 26.29
CA ILE A 127 8.48 -25.05 24.98
C ILE A 127 7.33 -24.93 23.97
N GLU A 128 7.45 -24.00 23.03
CA GLU A 128 6.48 -23.79 21.96
C GLU A 128 6.65 -24.87 20.87
N ALA A 129 5.80 -25.88 20.90
CA ALA A 129 5.79 -26.95 19.90
C ALA A 129 5.44 -26.44 18.49
N GLY A 130 4.61 -25.40 18.38
CA GLY A 130 4.13 -24.85 17.12
C GLY A 130 5.04 -23.77 16.53
N LEU A 131 4.49 -22.57 16.37
CA LEU A 131 5.15 -21.44 15.72
C LEU A 131 5.41 -20.33 16.73
N VAL A 132 6.65 -19.86 16.79
CA VAL A 132 7.02 -18.74 17.67
C VAL A 132 6.71 -17.41 16.98
N LYS A 133 6.23 -16.43 17.76
CA LYS A 133 5.92 -15.08 17.28
C LYS A 133 6.99 -14.11 17.76
N ILE A 134 7.70 -13.47 16.84
CA ILE A 134 8.71 -12.45 17.09
C ILE A 134 8.25 -11.18 16.37
N LEU A 135 8.10 -10.07 17.09
CA LEU A 135 7.64 -8.78 16.54
C LEU A 135 6.42 -8.92 15.62
N SER A 136 5.38 -9.64 16.10
CA SER A 136 4.15 -9.91 15.36
C SER A 136 4.25 -10.77 14.09
N VAL A 137 5.42 -11.31 13.75
CA VAL A 137 5.65 -12.27 12.65
C VAL A 137 5.92 -13.66 13.22
N TRP A 138 5.43 -14.71 12.56
CA TRP A 138 5.63 -16.10 12.98
C TRP A 138 6.82 -16.74 12.29
N PHE A 139 7.52 -17.60 13.02
CA PHE A 139 8.71 -18.37 12.62
C PHE A 139 8.67 -19.79 13.21
N GLY A 140 9.67 -20.60 12.88
CA GLY A 140 9.94 -21.87 13.56
C GLY A 140 9.28 -23.12 12.96
N GLY A 141 8.72 -23.04 11.74
CA GLY A 141 8.21 -24.22 11.05
C GLY A 141 7.41 -23.94 9.78
N PRO A 142 6.93 -25.00 9.10
CA PRO A 142 6.02 -24.88 7.96
C PRO A 142 4.77 -24.07 8.30
N GLY A 143 4.26 -23.29 7.35
CA GLY A 143 3.07 -22.45 7.54
C GLY A 143 3.30 -21.11 8.26
N ALA A 144 4.51 -20.85 8.79
CA ALA A 144 4.86 -19.59 9.45
C ALA A 144 4.61 -18.34 8.57
N ALA A 145 5.03 -18.40 7.31
CA ALA A 145 4.79 -17.35 6.33
C ALA A 145 3.29 -17.13 6.10
N ALA A 146 2.52 -18.20 5.88
CA ALA A 146 1.08 -18.11 5.64
C ALA A 146 0.34 -17.53 6.86
N LYS A 147 0.67 -17.95 8.08
CA LYS A 147 0.09 -17.41 9.32
C LYS A 147 0.40 -15.92 9.48
N SER A 148 1.65 -15.52 9.19
CA SER A 148 2.08 -14.11 9.23
C SER A 148 1.30 -13.25 8.26
N TRP A 149 1.18 -13.70 7.00
CA TRP A 149 0.40 -13.02 5.98
C TRP A 149 -1.08 -12.91 6.33
N ASN A 150 -1.72 -14.03 6.72
CA ASN A 150 -3.14 -14.06 7.02
C ASN A 150 -3.53 -13.13 8.16
N LYS A 151 -2.71 -13.03 9.22
CA LYS A 151 -2.97 -12.10 10.34
C LYS A 151 -2.96 -10.64 9.89
N HIS A 152 -1.98 -10.25 9.07
CA HIS A 152 -1.85 -8.88 8.60
C HIS A 152 -2.89 -8.54 7.52
N LEU A 153 -3.25 -9.51 6.67
CA LEU A 153 -4.36 -9.37 5.75
C LEU A 153 -5.69 -9.14 6.47
N ALA A 154 -5.96 -9.84 7.56
CA ALA A 154 -7.16 -9.61 8.36
C ALA A 154 -7.21 -8.17 8.91
N LYS A 155 -6.07 -7.64 9.37
CA LYS A 155 -5.96 -6.23 9.82
C LYS A 155 -6.22 -5.24 8.68
N VAL A 156 -5.72 -5.51 7.49
CA VAL A 156 -6.01 -4.67 6.31
C VAL A 156 -7.48 -4.75 5.92
N LYS A 157 -8.07 -5.95 5.90
CA LYS A 157 -9.51 -6.14 5.62
C LYS A 157 -10.38 -5.33 6.58
N GLN A 158 -10.05 -5.35 7.88
CA GLN A 158 -10.75 -4.55 8.89
C GLN A 158 -10.63 -3.05 8.61
N LYS A 159 -9.42 -2.55 8.33
CA LYS A 159 -9.21 -1.14 7.93
C LYS A 159 -10.03 -0.77 6.70
N MET A 160 -9.99 -1.60 5.66
CA MET A 160 -10.75 -1.35 4.42
C MET A 160 -12.26 -1.35 4.69
N GLY A 161 -12.75 -2.21 5.60
CA GLY A 161 -14.14 -2.20 6.05
C GLY A 161 -14.56 -0.86 6.65
N PHE A 162 -13.73 -0.26 7.51
CA PHE A 162 -14.01 1.07 8.08
C PHE A 162 -13.97 2.17 7.01
N TRP A 163 -12.99 2.14 6.11
CA TRP A 163 -12.90 3.13 5.02
C TRP A 163 -14.03 3.00 4.00
N SER A 164 -14.58 1.79 3.82
CA SER A 164 -15.74 1.53 2.98
C SER A 164 -17.02 2.23 3.47
N LEU A 165 -17.09 2.64 4.74
CA LEU A 165 -18.20 3.43 5.26
C LEU A 165 -18.17 4.90 4.77
N ARG A 166 -17.06 5.33 4.14
CA ARG A 166 -16.90 6.67 3.59
C ARG A 166 -17.13 6.65 2.08
N HIS A 167 -17.83 7.65 1.56
CA HIS A 167 -18.00 7.85 0.13
C HIS A 167 -16.73 8.45 -0.49
N LEU A 168 -15.77 7.60 -0.81
CA LEU A 168 -14.50 7.99 -1.41
C LEU A 168 -14.50 7.82 -2.93
N SER A 169 -13.88 8.77 -3.64
CA SER A 169 -13.53 8.62 -5.06
C SER A 169 -12.52 7.49 -5.26
N ILE A 170 -12.31 7.04 -6.51
CA ILE A 170 -11.28 6.05 -6.84
C ILE A 170 -9.89 6.55 -6.39
N GLU A 171 -9.63 7.84 -6.58
CA GLU A 171 -8.38 8.48 -6.16
C GLU A 171 -8.23 8.49 -4.62
N GLY A 172 -9.30 8.81 -3.88
CA GLY A 172 -9.31 8.73 -2.42
C GLY A 172 -9.10 7.30 -1.91
N LYS A 173 -9.71 6.31 -2.57
CA LYS A 173 -9.49 4.89 -2.27
C LYS A 173 -8.05 4.46 -2.56
N ALA A 174 -7.47 4.90 -3.68
CA ALA A 174 -6.07 4.63 -4.01
C ALA A 174 -5.12 5.25 -2.97
N LEU A 175 -5.44 6.43 -2.45
CA LEU A 175 -4.70 7.08 -1.36
C LEU A 175 -4.77 6.29 -0.06
N VAL A 176 -5.96 5.85 0.35
CA VAL A 176 -6.16 4.97 1.52
C VAL A 176 -5.37 3.67 1.38
N LEU A 177 -5.43 3.04 0.20
CA LEU A 177 -4.68 1.83 -0.07
C LEU A 177 -3.17 2.05 0.07
N ARG A 178 -2.66 3.17 -0.45
CA ARG A 178 -1.23 3.50 -0.42
C ARG A 178 -0.73 3.82 0.99
N ASN A 179 -1.51 4.55 1.78
CA ASN A 179 -1.05 5.13 3.04
C ASN A 179 -1.47 4.33 4.28
N ASP A 180 -2.57 3.58 4.22
CA ASP A 180 -3.10 2.86 5.40
C ASP A 180 -3.04 1.33 5.26
N ALA A 181 -3.28 0.80 4.06
CA ALA A 181 -3.27 -0.66 3.83
C ALA A 181 -1.89 -1.21 3.51
N LEU A 182 -1.21 -0.62 2.52
CA LEU A 182 0.06 -1.11 2.00
C LEU A 182 1.17 -1.19 3.06
N PRO A 183 1.37 -0.20 3.96
CA PRO A 183 2.44 -0.27 4.98
C PRO A 183 2.30 -1.47 5.93
N VAL A 184 1.07 -1.89 6.24
CA VAL A 184 0.80 -3.06 7.09
C VAL A 184 1.34 -4.35 6.45
N LEU A 185 1.24 -4.47 5.13
CA LEU A 185 1.73 -5.62 4.37
C LEU A 185 3.22 -5.52 4.07
N GLN A 186 3.74 -4.32 3.82
CA GLN A 186 5.18 -4.08 3.66
C GLN A 186 5.97 -4.57 4.88
N TYR A 187 5.43 -4.42 6.09
CA TYR A 187 6.06 -4.95 7.29
C TYR A 187 6.35 -6.46 7.20
N VAL A 188 5.38 -7.25 6.72
CA VAL A 188 5.53 -8.71 6.58
C VAL A 188 6.55 -9.06 5.50
N THR A 189 6.64 -8.26 4.42
CA THR A 189 7.58 -8.51 3.32
C THR A 189 9.05 -8.46 3.71
N GLN A 190 9.37 -7.80 4.83
CA GLN A 190 10.75 -7.75 5.33
C GLN A 190 11.21 -9.11 5.87
N ALA A 191 10.28 -9.98 6.26
CA ALA A 191 10.56 -11.31 6.80
C ALA A 191 10.21 -12.44 5.82
N TRP A 192 9.11 -12.29 5.07
CA TRP A 192 8.59 -13.35 4.19
C TRP A 192 8.27 -12.84 2.78
N PRO A 193 8.58 -13.59 1.72
CA PRO A 193 8.12 -13.27 0.37
C PRO A 193 6.60 -13.36 0.29
N LEU A 194 6.07 -12.62 -0.68
CA LEU A 194 4.66 -12.67 -0.99
C LEU A 194 4.30 -14.04 -1.59
N LEU A 195 3.40 -14.76 -0.91
CA LEU A 195 2.92 -16.05 -1.39
C LEU A 195 1.92 -15.86 -2.54
N ALA A 196 1.87 -16.78 -3.50
CA ALA A 196 1.01 -16.66 -4.67
C ALA A 196 -0.50 -16.59 -4.35
N ASN A 197 -0.97 -17.37 -3.37
CA ASN A 197 -2.35 -17.31 -2.89
C ASN A 197 -2.63 -15.97 -2.20
N VAL A 198 -1.71 -15.50 -1.36
CA VAL A 198 -1.80 -14.20 -0.68
C VAL A 198 -1.81 -13.05 -1.69
N ALA A 199 -0.99 -13.11 -2.74
CA ALA A 199 -0.98 -12.11 -3.82
C ALA A 199 -2.36 -12.01 -4.50
N ARG A 200 -3.00 -13.15 -4.77
CA ARG A 200 -4.35 -13.22 -5.33
C ARG A 200 -5.38 -12.61 -4.38
N ASP A 201 -5.32 -12.96 -3.11
CA ASP A 201 -6.25 -12.48 -2.09
C ASP A 201 -6.12 -10.97 -1.86
N VAL A 202 -4.88 -10.47 -1.81
CA VAL A 202 -4.57 -9.03 -1.75
C VAL A 202 -5.17 -8.31 -2.94
N ASN A 203 -4.90 -8.81 -4.15
CA ASN A 203 -5.37 -8.17 -5.37
C ASN A 203 -6.91 -8.15 -5.42
N ASN A 204 -7.57 -9.24 -5.04
CA ASN A 204 -9.03 -9.30 -4.94
C ASN A 204 -9.59 -8.33 -3.91
N MET A 205 -8.97 -8.23 -2.73
CA MET A 205 -9.37 -7.31 -1.67
C MET A 205 -9.23 -5.83 -2.11
N VAL A 206 -8.11 -5.48 -2.75
CA VAL A 206 -7.85 -4.14 -3.29
C VAL A 206 -8.95 -3.73 -4.26
N PHE A 207 -9.25 -4.57 -5.25
CA PHE A 207 -10.23 -4.23 -6.27
C PHE A 207 -11.68 -4.30 -5.79
N TYR A 208 -11.97 -5.20 -4.84
CA TYR A 208 -13.24 -5.18 -4.13
C TYR A 208 -13.46 -3.86 -3.39
N PHE A 209 -12.43 -3.34 -2.70
CA PHE A 209 -12.49 -2.04 -2.05
C PHE A 209 -12.67 -0.89 -3.05
N VAL A 210 -11.90 -0.88 -4.15
CA VAL A 210 -12.01 0.14 -5.20
C VAL A 210 -13.42 0.19 -5.79
N TRP A 211 -13.96 -0.96 -6.22
CA TRP A 211 -15.24 -1.03 -6.92
C TRP A 211 -16.46 -1.15 -6.01
N HIS A 212 -16.28 -1.49 -4.73
CA HIS A 212 -17.37 -1.91 -3.84
C HIS A 212 -18.22 -3.05 -4.45
N SER A 213 -17.57 -3.92 -5.23
CA SER A 213 -18.20 -5.02 -5.93
C SER A 213 -17.17 -6.11 -6.24
N LYS A 214 -17.64 -7.33 -6.47
CA LYS A 214 -16.80 -8.43 -7.00
C LYS A 214 -16.52 -8.26 -8.50
N MET A 215 -17.22 -7.36 -9.19
CA MET A 215 -17.07 -7.11 -10.61
C MET A 215 -16.14 -5.92 -10.87
N ASP A 216 -15.09 -6.18 -11.64
CA ASP A 216 -14.18 -5.14 -12.10
C ASP A 216 -14.74 -4.48 -13.37
N ARG A 217 -15.01 -3.17 -13.32
CA ARG A 217 -15.51 -2.43 -14.49
C ARG A 217 -14.42 -2.16 -15.52
N VAL A 218 -13.17 -2.09 -15.07
CA VAL A 218 -11.99 -1.88 -15.91
C VAL A 218 -10.90 -2.85 -15.47
N LYS A 219 -10.12 -3.35 -16.43
CA LYS A 219 -9.03 -4.29 -16.18
C LYS A 219 -8.08 -3.78 -15.09
N ARG A 220 -7.72 -4.65 -14.14
CA ARG A 220 -6.85 -4.33 -12.99
C ARG A 220 -5.50 -3.74 -13.40
N SER A 221 -4.87 -4.30 -14.42
CA SER A 221 -3.58 -3.83 -14.95
C SER A 221 -3.64 -2.39 -15.44
N VAL A 222 -4.79 -1.96 -15.99
CA VAL A 222 -5.04 -0.59 -16.43
C VAL A 222 -5.24 0.34 -15.25
N MET A 223 -6.02 -0.08 -14.24
CA MET A 223 -6.25 0.72 -13.02
C MET A 223 -4.96 1.08 -12.29
N GLN A 224 -3.96 0.20 -12.36
CA GLN A 224 -2.64 0.39 -11.74
C GLN A 224 -1.73 1.37 -12.51
N LYS A 225 -2.02 1.66 -13.78
CA LYS A 225 -1.23 2.61 -14.58
C LYS A 225 -1.37 4.02 -14.01
N GLU A 226 -0.39 4.87 -14.33
CA GLU A 226 -0.45 6.29 -14.03
C GLU A 226 -1.60 6.98 -14.80
N HIS A 227 -2.06 8.12 -14.30
CA HIS A 227 -3.16 8.88 -14.89
C HIS A 227 -2.90 9.24 -16.36
N ARG A 228 -1.70 9.74 -16.69
CA ARG A 228 -1.32 10.09 -18.07
C ARG A 228 -1.30 8.90 -19.04
N LYS A 229 -1.16 7.67 -18.51
CA LYS A 229 -1.20 6.42 -19.27
C LYS A 229 -2.60 5.80 -19.32
N GLY A 230 -3.62 6.50 -18.80
CA GLY A 230 -5.02 6.08 -18.79
C GLY A 230 -5.44 5.23 -17.59
N GLY A 231 -4.61 5.14 -16.55
CA GLY A 231 -4.95 4.46 -15.31
C GLY A 231 -5.45 5.39 -14.20
N LYS A 232 -5.61 4.83 -13.00
CA LYS A 232 -6.05 5.55 -11.79
C LYS A 232 -5.02 5.48 -10.66
N ALA A 233 -3.79 5.08 -10.97
CA ALA A 233 -2.67 4.93 -10.04
C ALA A 233 -3.02 4.08 -8.80
N VAL A 234 -3.93 3.10 -8.95
CA VAL A 234 -4.25 2.14 -7.90
C VAL A 234 -2.98 1.34 -7.58
N PRO A 235 -2.53 1.28 -6.33
CA PRO A 235 -1.26 0.64 -6.03
C PRO A 235 -1.24 -0.85 -6.41
N ASP A 236 -0.23 -1.26 -7.16
CA ASP A 236 0.03 -2.66 -7.49
C ASP A 236 0.70 -3.38 -6.32
N PHE A 237 -0.10 -3.78 -5.33
CA PHE A 237 0.41 -4.37 -4.08
C PHE A 237 1.37 -5.55 -4.35
N PRO A 238 1.04 -6.55 -5.19
CA PRO A 238 1.98 -7.65 -5.44
C PRO A 238 3.36 -7.20 -5.91
N THR A 239 3.43 -6.34 -6.93
CA THR A 239 4.71 -5.84 -7.47
C THR A 239 5.46 -5.01 -6.45
N ILE A 240 4.77 -4.11 -5.73
CA ILE A 240 5.38 -3.29 -4.69
C ILE A 240 5.97 -4.17 -3.58
N LEU A 241 5.19 -5.12 -3.05
CA LEU A 241 5.58 -5.98 -1.94
C LEU A 241 6.79 -6.87 -2.29
N ARG A 242 6.83 -7.41 -3.51
CA ARG A 242 7.99 -8.17 -4.03
C ARG A 242 9.23 -7.27 -4.16
N ALA A 243 9.06 -6.05 -4.68
CA ALA A 243 10.14 -5.08 -4.79
C ALA A 243 10.73 -4.71 -3.42
N PHE A 244 9.90 -4.57 -2.38
CA PHE A 244 10.36 -4.28 -1.02
C PHE A 244 11.28 -5.39 -0.47
N LEU A 245 10.91 -6.66 -0.63
CA LEU A 245 11.75 -7.78 -0.21
C LEU A 245 13.11 -7.75 -0.93
N VAL A 246 13.08 -7.61 -2.26
CA VAL A 246 14.31 -7.65 -3.08
C VAL A 246 15.22 -6.48 -2.73
N CYS A 247 14.68 -5.27 -2.58
CA CYS A 247 15.45 -4.10 -2.17
C CYS A 247 16.06 -4.29 -0.77
N GLY A 248 15.32 -4.89 0.18
CA GLY A 248 15.85 -5.22 1.49
C GLY A 248 17.04 -6.18 1.42
N CYS A 249 16.94 -7.21 0.58
CA CYS A 249 18.04 -8.14 0.35
C CYS A 249 19.27 -7.47 -0.28
N VAL A 250 19.07 -6.64 -1.31
CA VAL A 250 20.15 -5.86 -1.94
C VAL A 250 20.81 -4.92 -0.93
N GLN A 251 20.02 -4.25 -0.09
CA GLN A 251 20.53 -3.35 0.93
C GLN A 251 21.42 -4.08 1.94
N ILE A 252 20.99 -5.27 2.39
CA ILE A 252 21.72 -6.05 3.40
C ILE A 252 22.99 -6.68 2.84
N THR A 253 23.02 -7.09 1.57
CA THR A 253 24.14 -7.88 1.01
C THR A 253 25.06 -7.13 0.05
N LEU A 254 24.54 -6.20 -0.76
CA LEU A 254 25.34 -5.53 -1.81
C LEU A 254 25.73 -4.10 -1.42
N LEU A 255 24.93 -3.44 -0.58
CA LEU A 255 25.14 -2.05 -0.18
C LEU A 255 25.60 -1.89 1.28
N ASN A 256 25.63 -2.98 2.05
CA ASN A 256 26.03 -2.92 3.45
C ASN A 256 27.55 -2.84 3.56
N GLU A 257 28.04 -1.75 4.14
CA GLU A 257 29.46 -1.52 4.38
C GLU A 257 30.00 -2.40 5.52
N ASN A 258 29.16 -2.72 6.51
CA ASN A 258 29.55 -3.53 7.65
C ASN A 258 29.39 -5.04 7.34
N LYS A 259 30.42 -5.60 6.69
CA LYS A 259 30.50 -7.03 6.37
C LYS A 259 30.65 -7.93 7.60
N ASP A 260 31.00 -7.35 8.75
CA ASP A 260 31.09 -8.05 10.02
C ASP A 260 29.76 -8.14 10.78
N HIS A 261 28.70 -7.54 10.24
CA HIS A 261 27.37 -7.70 10.81
C HIS A 261 26.82 -9.12 10.58
N SER A 262 26.18 -9.70 11.59
CA SER A 262 25.62 -11.07 11.52
C SER A 262 24.60 -11.23 10.39
N ALA A 263 23.71 -10.25 10.23
CA ALA A 263 22.72 -10.23 9.13
C ALA A 263 23.39 -10.25 7.75
N TYR A 264 24.48 -9.49 7.55
CA TYR A 264 25.24 -9.53 6.29
C TYR A 264 25.74 -10.95 6.04
N ARG A 265 26.46 -11.55 7.00
CA ARG A 265 27.05 -12.89 6.82
C ARG A 265 26.00 -13.94 6.49
N VAL A 266 24.87 -13.95 7.21
CA VAL A 266 23.79 -14.92 7.01
C VAL A 266 23.13 -14.71 5.65
N PHE A 267 22.73 -13.48 5.30
CA PHE A 267 22.06 -13.22 4.02
C PHE A 267 23.01 -13.44 2.85
N HIS A 268 24.26 -12.98 2.94
CA HIS A 268 25.28 -13.16 1.93
C HIS A 268 25.55 -14.65 1.66
N PHE A 269 25.66 -15.47 2.72
CA PHE A 269 25.87 -16.92 2.58
C PHE A 269 24.81 -17.61 1.71
N PHE A 270 23.53 -17.21 1.84
CA PHE A 270 22.46 -17.77 1.01
C PHE A 270 22.32 -17.08 -0.35
N LEU A 271 22.51 -15.75 -0.42
CA LEU A 271 22.20 -14.96 -1.61
C LEU A 271 23.36 -14.81 -2.59
N LEU A 272 24.61 -15.11 -2.17
CA LEU A 272 25.78 -14.98 -3.04
C LEU A 272 25.64 -15.71 -4.39
N PRO A 273 25.15 -16.97 -4.45
CA PRO A 273 24.96 -17.65 -5.74
C PRO A 273 23.94 -16.94 -6.65
N VAL A 274 22.90 -16.34 -6.05
CA VAL A 274 21.89 -15.56 -6.79
C VAL A 274 22.55 -14.33 -7.39
N TRP A 275 23.32 -13.58 -6.61
CA TRP A 275 24.00 -12.37 -7.07
C TRP A 275 25.02 -12.65 -8.17
N ARG A 276 25.77 -13.74 -8.06
CA ARG A 276 26.72 -14.17 -9.10
C ARG A 276 26.03 -14.55 -10.41
N ARG A 277 24.91 -15.29 -10.35
CA ARG A 277 24.10 -15.60 -11.55
C ARG A 277 23.51 -14.35 -12.20
N LEU A 278 23.12 -13.36 -11.40
CA LEU A 278 22.60 -12.07 -11.87
C LEU A 278 23.71 -11.09 -12.31
N GLY A 279 24.98 -11.48 -12.29
CA GLY A 279 26.12 -10.63 -12.66
C GLY A 279 26.36 -9.45 -11.71
N LYS A 280 25.89 -9.55 -10.46
CA LYS A 280 26.06 -8.53 -9.40
C LYS A 280 27.25 -8.77 -8.49
N ASP A 281 27.86 -9.94 -8.60
CA ASP A 281 29.03 -10.36 -7.83
C ASP A 281 29.93 -11.26 -8.69
N LYS A 282 31.19 -11.43 -8.30
CA LYS A 282 32.19 -12.21 -9.05
C LYS A 282 32.21 -13.66 -8.59
N TRP A 283 32.45 -14.58 -9.52
CA TRP A 283 32.68 -16.00 -9.21
C TRP A 283 34.08 -16.20 -8.63
N GLU A 284 34.20 -16.09 -7.31
CA GLU A 284 35.45 -16.28 -6.56
C GLU A 284 35.31 -17.45 -5.56
N ASN A 285 36.34 -18.29 -5.46
CA ASN A 285 36.31 -19.49 -4.60
C ASN A 285 36.62 -19.21 -3.12
N ALA A 286 37.03 -17.98 -2.77
CA ALA A 286 37.46 -17.62 -1.42
C ALA A 286 36.31 -17.42 -0.43
N THR A 287 35.06 -17.33 -0.89
CA THR A 287 33.89 -17.02 -0.04
C THR A 287 32.95 -18.21 0.05
N ILE A 288 32.54 -18.54 1.27
CA ILE A 288 31.61 -19.64 1.56
C ILE A 288 30.19 -19.21 1.21
N PHE A 289 29.43 -20.13 0.62
CA PHE A 289 28.01 -19.94 0.28
C PHE A 289 27.25 -21.27 0.31
N ASN A 290 25.92 -21.20 0.30
CA ASN A 290 25.05 -22.38 0.22
C ASN A 290 24.48 -22.57 -1.18
N TRP A 291 24.61 -23.79 -1.74
CA TRP A 291 23.96 -24.17 -2.99
C TRP A 291 22.46 -24.38 -2.84
N ASP A 292 22.00 -24.86 -1.68
CA ASP A 292 20.58 -25.10 -1.43
C ASP A 292 19.88 -23.81 -1.01
N LEU A 293 19.46 -23.03 -2.01
CA LEU A 293 18.78 -21.76 -1.78
C LEU A 293 17.37 -21.99 -1.19
N PRO A 294 17.08 -21.48 0.02
CA PRO A 294 15.74 -21.55 0.59
C PRO A 294 14.68 -21.00 -0.36
N TRP A 295 13.50 -21.63 -0.35
CA TRP A 295 12.42 -21.31 -1.28
C TRP A 295 12.04 -19.82 -1.30
N TYR A 296 12.19 -19.14 -0.16
CA TYR A 296 11.82 -17.74 -0.02
C TYR A 296 12.78 -16.77 -0.71
N TYR A 297 14.05 -17.13 -0.88
CA TYR A 297 15.02 -16.33 -1.60
C TYR A 297 14.97 -16.56 -3.12
N LYS A 298 14.36 -17.66 -3.59
CA LYS A 298 14.10 -17.89 -5.02
C LYS A 298 13.26 -16.78 -5.65
N GLU A 299 12.49 -16.04 -4.85
CA GLU A 299 11.68 -14.91 -5.31
C GLU A 299 12.51 -13.76 -5.89
N ILE A 300 13.75 -13.59 -5.42
CA ILE A 300 14.64 -12.52 -5.88
C ILE A 300 14.98 -12.70 -7.35
N GLU A 301 15.45 -13.89 -7.72
CA GLU A 301 15.82 -14.22 -9.10
C GLU A 301 14.60 -14.12 -10.02
N LYS A 302 13.44 -14.64 -9.58
CA LYS A 302 12.18 -14.52 -10.32
C LYS A 302 11.82 -13.06 -10.60
N PHE A 303 11.85 -12.21 -9.57
CA PHE A 303 11.51 -10.80 -9.72
C PHE A 303 12.47 -10.07 -10.67
N VAL A 304 13.78 -10.27 -10.52
CA VAL A 304 14.79 -9.60 -11.35
C VAL A 304 14.66 -10.02 -12.81
N VAL A 305 14.42 -11.32 -13.09
CA VAL A 305 14.24 -11.84 -14.44
C VAL A 305 12.93 -11.37 -15.05
N GLU A 306 11.81 -11.50 -14.33
CA GLU A 306 10.47 -11.09 -14.79
C GLU A 306 10.43 -9.62 -15.22
N PHE A 307 11.04 -8.73 -14.44
CA PHE A 307 11.11 -7.31 -14.75
C PHE A 307 12.38 -6.91 -15.49
N GLY A 308 13.21 -7.85 -15.97
CA GLY A 308 14.44 -7.55 -16.73
C GLY A 308 15.35 -6.52 -16.05
N MET A 309 15.61 -6.69 -14.75
CA MET A 309 16.35 -5.75 -13.91
C MET A 309 17.83 -6.12 -13.70
N ASN A 310 18.35 -7.08 -14.49
CA ASN A 310 19.73 -7.54 -14.42
C ASN A 310 20.75 -6.40 -14.53
N CYS A 311 20.46 -5.37 -15.33
CA CYS A 311 21.39 -4.24 -15.54
C CYS A 311 21.25 -3.12 -14.50
N VAL A 312 20.30 -3.20 -13.56
CA VAL A 312 20.06 -2.12 -12.58
C VAL A 312 21.16 -2.11 -11.52
N THR A 313 21.91 -1.01 -11.42
CA THR A 313 22.98 -0.82 -10.42
C THR A 313 22.44 -0.96 -8.98
N PRO A 314 23.16 -1.64 -8.06
CA PRO A 314 22.73 -1.83 -6.67
C PRO A 314 22.24 -0.55 -5.98
N SER A 315 22.89 0.59 -6.17
CA SER A 315 22.52 1.89 -5.54
C SER A 315 21.12 2.41 -5.92
N LEU A 316 20.55 1.92 -7.03
CA LEU A 316 19.22 2.28 -7.50
C LEU A 316 18.10 1.38 -6.95
N TRP A 317 18.44 0.32 -6.19
CA TRP A 317 17.49 -0.62 -5.58
C TRP A 317 16.79 -0.04 -4.35
N LYS A 318 16.08 1.07 -4.57
CA LYS A 318 15.14 1.65 -3.60
C LYS A 318 13.72 1.26 -4.01
N PRO A 319 12.82 0.85 -3.09
CA PRO A 319 11.50 0.34 -3.44
C PRO A 319 10.70 1.24 -4.37
N ARG A 320 10.73 2.57 -4.13
CA ARG A 320 10.05 3.55 -4.99
C ARG A 320 10.65 3.62 -6.40
N THR A 321 11.98 3.59 -6.51
CA THR A 321 12.70 3.61 -7.79
C THR A 321 12.41 2.35 -8.58
N ILE A 322 12.53 1.18 -7.95
CA ILE A 322 12.26 -0.12 -8.58
C ILE A 322 10.81 -0.21 -9.03
N HIS A 323 9.85 0.19 -8.20
CA HIS A 323 8.45 0.24 -8.62
C HIS A 323 8.24 1.17 -9.82
N ARG A 324 8.83 2.38 -9.82
CA ARG A 324 8.76 3.28 -10.99
C ARG A 324 9.34 2.65 -12.26
N LEU A 325 10.46 1.93 -12.16
CA LEU A 325 11.06 1.20 -13.28
C LEU A 325 10.16 0.06 -13.78
N THR A 326 9.44 -0.64 -12.89
CA THR A 326 8.46 -1.65 -13.34
C THR A 326 7.32 -1.03 -14.14
N ARG A 327 6.86 0.17 -13.75
CA ARG A 327 5.74 0.88 -14.41
C ARG A 327 6.16 1.74 -15.61
N SER A 328 7.45 2.02 -15.80
CA SER A 328 7.92 2.83 -16.94
C SER A 328 7.59 2.15 -18.27
N ARG A 329 7.58 0.81 -18.30
CA ARG A 329 7.22 -0.04 -19.45
C ARG A 329 5.74 -0.02 -19.81
N ASP A 330 4.88 0.53 -18.95
CA ASP A 330 3.45 0.65 -19.27
C ASP A 330 3.26 1.50 -20.52
N THR A 331 2.49 1.00 -21.48
CA THR A 331 2.02 1.79 -22.62
C THR A 331 0.81 2.64 -22.23
N THR A 332 0.64 3.78 -22.91
CA THR A 332 -0.58 4.59 -22.81
C THR A 332 -1.76 3.79 -23.33
N GLU A 333 -2.85 3.74 -22.58
CA GLU A 333 -4.06 3.07 -23.02
C GLU A 333 -4.66 3.74 -24.27
N PRO A 334 -5.05 2.96 -25.29
CA PRO A 334 -5.76 3.53 -26.42
C PRO A 334 -7.15 4.03 -26.01
N VAL A 335 -7.63 5.03 -26.74
CA VAL A 335 -9.00 5.55 -26.62
C VAL A 335 -9.76 5.15 -27.87
N SER A 336 -10.94 4.55 -27.71
CA SER A 336 -11.75 4.08 -28.83
C SER A 336 -12.04 5.22 -29.82
N HIS A 337 -11.94 4.92 -31.12
CA HIS A 337 -12.23 5.86 -32.21
C HIS A 337 -11.33 7.10 -32.27
N LEU A 338 -10.16 7.08 -31.63
CA LEU A 338 -9.16 8.15 -31.69
C LEU A 338 -7.79 7.62 -32.10
N PRO A 339 -6.96 8.42 -32.79
CA PRO A 339 -5.58 8.05 -33.08
C PRO A 339 -4.74 7.97 -31.79
N PRO A 340 -3.70 7.10 -31.75
CA PRO A 340 -2.83 6.96 -30.57
C PRO A 340 -2.21 8.27 -30.08
N SER A 341 -1.92 9.21 -31.00
CA SER A 341 -1.38 10.53 -30.69
C SER A 341 -2.29 11.38 -29.79
N ALA A 342 -3.61 11.15 -29.82
CA ALA A 342 -4.56 11.88 -29.00
C ALA A 342 -4.71 11.31 -27.58
N ALA A 343 -4.36 10.03 -27.37
CA ALA A 343 -4.67 9.30 -26.14
C ALA A 343 -4.12 9.97 -24.88
N THR A 344 -2.85 10.40 -24.90
CA THR A 344 -2.22 11.08 -23.75
C THR A 344 -3.01 12.32 -23.34
N ARG A 345 -3.41 13.15 -24.31
CA ARG A 345 -4.17 14.37 -24.05
C ARG A 345 -5.56 14.08 -23.48
N VAL A 346 -6.24 13.04 -23.99
CA VAL A 346 -7.53 12.59 -23.45
C VAL A 346 -7.41 12.18 -21.98
N TRP A 347 -6.36 11.43 -21.64
CA TRP A 347 -6.15 11.00 -20.26
C TRP A 347 -5.79 12.16 -19.34
N GLU A 348 -4.98 13.11 -19.81
CA GLU A 348 -4.69 14.35 -19.09
C GLU A 348 -5.96 15.15 -18.81
N ASN A 349 -6.86 15.29 -19.79
CA ASN A 349 -8.14 15.95 -19.62
C ASN A 349 -9.03 15.25 -18.57
N GLY A 350 -9.07 13.91 -18.60
CA GLY A 350 -9.82 13.10 -17.63
C GLY A 350 -9.24 13.11 -16.21
N SER A 351 -7.97 13.47 -16.06
CA SER A 351 -7.27 13.63 -14.78
C SER A 351 -6.96 15.09 -14.43
N SER A 352 -7.57 16.05 -15.12
CA SER A 352 -7.26 17.47 -14.95
C SER A 352 -7.40 17.88 -13.48
N PRO A 353 -6.43 18.61 -12.89
CA PRO A 353 -6.55 19.11 -11.52
C PRO A 353 -7.74 20.05 -11.37
N SER A 354 -8.16 20.72 -12.46
CA SER A 354 -9.32 21.60 -12.47
C SER A 354 -10.66 20.89 -12.26
N LEU A 355 -10.70 19.55 -12.23
CA LEU A 355 -11.92 18.76 -12.01
C LEU A 355 -12.03 18.24 -10.57
N THR A 356 -13.26 18.16 -10.04
CA THR A 356 -13.50 17.42 -8.79
C THR A 356 -13.20 15.93 -8.99
N ASN A 357 -12.83 15.22 -7.93
CA ASN A 357 -12.51 13.79 -8.04
C ASN A 357 -13.67 12.94 -8.56
N ARG A 358 -14.92 13.33 -8.24
CA ARG A 358 -16.12 12.69 -8.80
C ARG A 358 -16.19 12.87 -10.32
N HIS A 359 -15.98 14.09 -10.81
CA HIS A 359 -15.99 14.39 -12.23
C HIS A 359 -14.82 13.72 -12.98
N LYS A 360 -13.63 13.62 -12.37
CA LYS A 360 -12.51 12.82 -12.90
C LYS A 360 -12.88 11.34 -13.03
N ASP A 361 -13.61 10.77 -12.08
CA ASP A 361 -14.03 9.37 -12.13
C ASP A 361 -15.06 9.12 -13.22
N ILE A 362 -16.07 10.00 -13.34
CA ILE A 362 -17.10 9.91 -14.37
C ILE A 362 -16.49 10.06 -15.77
N ALA A 363 -15.68 11.09 -15.99
CA ALA A 363 -15.04 11.33 -17.28
C ALA A 363 -14.14 10.16 -17.67
N TRP A 364 -13.28 9.69 -16.77
CA TRP A 364 -12.40 8.56 -17.04
C TRP A 364 -13.16 7.26 -17.32
N MET A 365 -14.22 6.96 -16.55
CA MET A 365 -15.07 5.79 -16.81
C MET A 365 -15.75 5.87 -18.17
N ALA A 366 -16.17 7.08 -18.59
CA ALA A 366 -16.77 7.30 -19.90
C ALA A 366 -15.79 6.95 -21.03
N MET A 367 -14.56 7.45 -20.92
CA MET A 367 -13.51 7.26 -21.93
C MET A 367 -13.04 5.80 -22.01
N LYS A 368 -13.03 5.08 -20.88
CA LYS A 368 -12.64 3.65 -20.83
C LYS A 368 -13.76 2.67 -21.14
N GLY A 369 -15.03 3.12 -21.16
CA GLY A 369 -16.19 2.23 -21.24
C GLY A 369 -16.52 1.51 -19.92
N GLY A 370 -16.08 2.05 -18.79
CA GLY A 370 -16.35 1.52 -17.44
C GLY A 370 -17.56 2.15 -16.74
N LEU A 371 -18.33 3.00 -17.44
CA LEU A 371 -19.57 3.55 -16.89
C LEU A 371 -20.61 2.46 -16.70
N PRO A 372 -21.49 2.56 -15.69
CA PRO A 372 -22.58 1.60 -15.49
C PRO A 372 -23.69 1.86 -16.52
N SER A 373 -23.46 1.48 -17.77
CA SER A 373 -24.44 1.50 -18.86
C SER A 373 -24.95 0.10 -19.17
N ARG A 374 -26.17 -0.02 -19.71
CA ARG A 374 -26.76 -1.30 -20.11
C ARG A 374 -25.91 -2.00 -21.16
N SER A 375 -25.23 -1.25 -22.04
CA SER A 375 -24.27 -1.80 -23.01
C SER A 375 -23.00 -2.37 -22.35
N SER A 376 -22.61 -1.85 -21.18
CA SER A 376 -21.44 -2.29 -20.42
C SER A 376 -21.73 -3.44 -19.45
N CYS A 377 -23.01 -3.68 -19.14
CA CYS A 377 -23.44 -4.79 -18.30
C CYS A 377 -23.26 -6.11 -19.03
N THR A 378 -22.39 -6.97 -18.51
CA THR A 378 -22.09 -8.30 -19.07
C THR A 378 -22.73 -9.41 -18.22
N GLY A 379 -22.86 -10.62 -18.80
CA GLY A 379 -23.31 -11.80 -18.06
C GLY A 379 -24.81 -11.87 -17.74
N GLY A 380 -25.68 -11.37 -18.63
CA GLY A 380 -27.14 -11.49 -18.49
C GLY A 380 -27.79 -10.54 -17.48
N GLN A 381 -27.00 -9.67 -16.82
CA GLN A 381 -27.49 -8.71 -15.83
C GLN A 381 -28.39 -7.61 -16.43
N CYS A 382 -28.28 -7.36 -17.73
CA CYS A 382 -29.17 -6.47 -18.43
C CYS A 382 -29.60 -7.09 -19.76
N PRO A 383 -30.82 -7.65 -19.85
CA PRO A 383 -31.31 -8.26 -21.09
C PRO A 383 -31.60 -7.20 -22.16
N HIS A 384 -31.97 -5.99 -21.76
CA HIS A 384 -32.23 -4.86 -22.65
C HIS A 384 -31.04 -3.92 -22.70
N ARG A 385 -30.52 -3.66 -23.90
CA ARG A 385 -29.40 -2.75 -24.13
C ARG A 385 -29.82 -1.33 -24.50
N GLU A 386 -31.09 -1.14 -24.81
CA GLU A 386 -31.68 0.13 -25.23
C GLU A 386 -31.68 1.16 -24.10
N CYS A 387 -31.65 2.41 -24.51
CA CYS A 387 -31.74 3.59 -23.66
C CYS A 387 -32.95 3.54 -22.70
N PRO A 388 -32.74 3.70 -21.38
CA PRO A 388 -33.84 3.63 -20.39
C PRO A 388 -34.85 4.77 -20.51
N ARG A 389 -34.53 5.81 -21.29
CA ARG A 389 -35.40 6.98 -21.52
C ARG A 389 -36.37 6.79 -22.70
N GLY A 390 -36.54 5.56 -23.19
CA GLY A 390 -37.47 5.21 -24.27
C GLY A 390 -36.95 5.52 -25.67
N CYS A 391 -35.64 5.62 -25.84
CA CYS A 391 -35.03 5.85 -27.15
C CYS A 391 -34.45 4.55 -27.74
N PRO A 392 -34.52 4.33 -29.07
CA PRO A 392 -34.22 3.01 -29.67
C PRO A 392 -32.72 2.69 -29.74
N ALA A 393 -31.85 3.66 -29.43
CA ALA A 393 -30.40 3.48 -29.47
C ALA A 393 -29.87 2.67 -28.29
N GLU A 394 -28.77 1.96 -28.51
CA GLU A 394 -28.03 1.26 -27.45
C GLU A 394 -27.45 2.25 -26.43
N GLU A 395 -27.60 1.95 -25.14
CA GLU A 395 -27.16 2.80 -24.04
C GLU A 395 -25.63 2.75 -23.85
N THR A 396 -24.91 3.43 -24.74
CA THR A 396 -23.45 3.64 -24.65
C THR A 396 -23.13 4.97 -23.95
N ALA A 397 -21.86 5.19 -23.57
CA ALA A 397 -21.42 6.49 -23.05
C ALA A 397 -21.59 7.62 -24.08
N TYR A 398 -21.31 7.34 -25.36
CA TYR A 398 -21.57 8.25 -26.47
C TYR A 398 -23.04 8.62 -26.52
N HIS A 399 -23.91 7.62 -26.45
CA HIS A 399 -25.33 7.86 -26.51
C HIS A 399 -25.84 8.67 -25.30
N LEU A 400 -25.45 8.25 -24.09
CA LEU A 400 -25.87 8.89 -22.84
C LEU A 400 -25.52 10.38 -22.74
N PHE A 401 -24.36 10.77 -23.28
CA PHE A 401 -23.84 12.13 -23.11
C PHE A 401 -24.02 13.03 -24.32
N TRP A 402 -24.16 12.49 -25.52
CA TRP A 402 -24.21 13.28 -26.75
C TRP A 402 -25.47 13.03 -27.58
N ASP A 403 -25.74 11.78 -27.95
CA ASP A 403 -26.76 11.44 -28.94
C ASP A 403 -28.19 11.43 -28.38
N CYS A 404 -28.35 11.14 -27.08
CA CYS A 404 -29.66 11.05 -26.44
C CYS A 404 -30.41 12.39 -26.51
N SER A 405 -31.69 12.36 -26.93
CA SER A 405 -32.55 13.55 -27.02
C SER A 405 -32.67 14.30 -25.69
N PHE A 406 -32.62 13.60 -24.56
CA PHE A 406 -32.56 14.22 -23.23
C PHE A 406 -31.25 14.97 -23.01
N ALA A 407 -30.11 14.38 -23.40
CA ALA A 407 -28.80 15.01 -23.29
C ALA A 407 -28.70 16.25 -24.18
N GLN A 408 -29.17 16.17 -25.43
CA GLN A 408 -29.20 17.31 -26.36
C GLN A 408 -30.06 18.46 -25.84
N ARG A 409 -31.26 18.16 -25.30
CA ARG A 409 -32.13 19.19 -24.71
C ARG A 409 -31.52 19.85 -23.47
N LEU A 410 -30.82 19.07 -22.63
CA LEU A 410 -30.12 19.61 -21.47
C LEU A 410 -28.93 20.48 -21.87
N GLN A 411 -28.12 20.04 -22.83
CA GLN A 411 -27.03 20.84 -23.39
C GLN A 411 -27.55 22.14 -24.02
N ALA A 412 -28.65 22.11 -24.76
CA ALA A 412 -29.27 23.30 -25.33
C ALA A 412 -29.76 24.27 -24.24
N ALA A 413 -30.26 23.77 -23.11
CA ALA A 413 -30.67 24.59 -21.97
C ALA A 413 -29.48 25.23 -21.20
N LEU A 414 -28.27 24.69 -21.37
CA LEU A 414 -27.01 25.18 -20.79
C LEU A 414 -26.11 25.85 -21.86
N ARG A 415 -26.69 26.26 -22.99
CA ARG A 415 -25.94 26.82 -24.12
C ARG A 415 -25.20 28.09 -23.73
N GLN A 416 -25.86 29.01 -23.03
CA GLN A 416 -25.27 30.31 -22.67
C GLN A 416 -24.04 30.14 -21.79
N GLU A 417 -24.10 29.21 -20.83
CA GLU A 417 -23.03 28.87 -19.92
C GLU A 417 -21.82 28.29 -20.68
N MET A 418 -22.06 27.45 -21.68
CA MET A 418 -20.99 26.91 -22.52
C MET A 418 -20.41 27.95 -23.49
N GLU A 419 -21.26 28.79 -24.09
CA GLU A 419 -20.87 29.86 -25.05
C GLU A 419 -20.02 30.95 -24.39
N ALA A 420 -20.14 31.14 -23.07
CA ALA A 420 -19.24 32.00 -22.30
C ALA A 420 -17.76 31.57 -22.39
N HIS A 421 -17.50 30.30 -22.74
CA HIS A 421 -16.17 29.75 -22.92
C HIS A 421 -15.89 29.43 -24.40
N ILE A 422 -16.67 28.53 -24.99
CA ILE A 422 -16.42 28.02 -26.34
C ILE A 422 -17.70 28.15 -27.16
N PRO A 423 -17.64 28.73 -28.38
CA PRO A 423 -18.81 28.85 -29.25
C PRO A 423 -19.52 27.50 -29.41
N TYR A 424 -20.84 27.45 -29.19
CA TYR A 424 -21.62 26.21 -29.21
C TYR A 424 -21.41 25.34 -30.47
N PRO A 425 -21.26 25.90 -31.70
CA PRO A 425 -20.96 25.10 -32.89
C PRO A 425 -19.62 24.35 -32.84
N ASN A 426 -18.68 24.79 -32.00
CA ASN A 426 -17.40 24.12 -31.80
C ASN A 426 -17.49 23.01 -30.73
N ILE A 427 -18.61 22.87 -30.02
CA ILE A 427 -18.79 21.79 -29.04
C ILE A 427 -19.22 20.53 -29.79
N THR A 428 -18.32 19.55 -29.85
CA THR A 428 -18.53 18.30 -30.59
C THR A 428 -18.68 17.12 -29.63
N HIS A 429 -19.06 15.96 -30.15
CA HIS A 429 -19.04 14.72 -29.38
C HIS A 429 -17.64 14.40 -28.80
N HIS A 430 -16.54 14.78 -29.48
CA HIS A 430 -15.19 14.65 -28.94
C HIS A 430 -14.94 15.60 -27.77
N SER A 431 -15.51 16.80 -27.82
CA SER A 431 -15.46 17.77 -26.72
C SER A 431 -16.20 17.22 -25.51
N VAL A 432 -17.41 16.71 -25.72
CA VAL A 432 -18.23 16.13 -24.66
C VAL A 432 -17.60 14.87 -24.08
N LEU A 433 -17.14 13.90 -24.88
CA LEU A 433 -16.61 12.65 -24.35
C LEU A 433 -15.20 12.77 -23.79
N TYR A 434 -14.31 13.46 -24.51
CA TYR A 434 -12.86 13.40 -24.32
C TYR A 434 -12.22 14.73 -23.90
N GLY A 435 -12.98 15.83 -23.87
CA GLY A 435 -12.45 17.16 -23.60
C GLY A 435 -11.58 17.68 -24.75
N LEU A 436 -11.80 17.18 -25.96
CA LEU A 436 -11.07 17.61 -27.16
C LEU A 436 -11.90 18.65 -27.92
N PHE A 437 -11.40 19.87 -27.99
CA PHE A 437 -12.09 20.99 -28.63
C PHE A 437 -11.46 21.28 -30.00
N PRO A 438 -12.28 21.55 -31.04
CA PRO A 438 -11.77 21.99 -32.33
C PRO A 438 -11.28 23.44 -32.21
N LYS A 439 -10.16 23.74 -32.89
CA LYS A 439 -9.42 25.04 -32.87
C LYS A 439 -8.64 25.30 -31.56
N THR A 440 -7.68 26.21 -31.65
CA THR A 440 -6.84 26.61 -30.51
C THR A 440 -7.59 27.59 -29.62
N HIS A 441 -7.84 27.17 -28.38
CA HIS A 441 -8.42 27.97 -27.31
C HIS A 441 -7.43 28.08 -26.14
N SER A 442 -7.57 29.08 -25.28
CA SER A 442 -6.75 29.16 -24.07
C SER A 442 -7.05 27.99 -23.12
N VAL A 443 -6.10 27.69 -22.23
CA VAL A 443 -6.23 26.58 -21.28
C VAL A 443 -7.41 26.82 -20.33
N GLU A 444 -7.59 28.05 -19.89
CA GLU A 444 -8.64 28.49 -18.96
C GLU A 444 -10.02 28.30 -19.60
N THR A 445 -10.16 28.71 -20.87
CA THR A 445 -11.40 28.54 -21.65
C THR A 445 -11.75 27.06 -21.84
N ILE A 446 -10.76 26.23 -22.15
CA ILE A 446 -10.95 24.77 -22.27
C ILE A 446 -11.38 24.17 -20.94
N GLN A 447 -10.72 24.55 -19.84
CA GLN A 447 -11.02 24.02 -18.51
C GLN A 447 -12.42 24.45 -18.02
N GLY A 448 -12.81 25.70 -18.24
CA GLY A 448 -14.14 26.21 -17.91
C GLY A 448 -15.25 25.45 -18.63
N CYS A 449 -15.14 25.30 -19.96
CA CYS A 449 -16.10 24.51 -20.73
C CYS A 449 -16.10 23.04 -20.32
N TRP A 450 -14.92 22.45 -20.07
CA TRP A 450 -14.81 21.06 -19.63
C TRP A 450 -15.45 20.79 -18.27
N ARG A 451 -15.35 21.72 -17.31
CA ARG A 451 -16.05 21.63 -16.02
C ARG A 451 -17.56 21.57 -16.22
N ILE A 452 -18.12 22.42 -17.08
CA ILE A 452 -19.56 22.42 -17.41
C ILE A 452 -19.97 21.08 -18.03
N LEU A 453 -19.23 20.60 -19.03
CA LEU A 453 -19.50 19.31 -19.67
C LEU A 453 -19.43 18.14 -18.69
N CYS A 454 -18.50 18.17 -17.72
CA CYS A 454 -18.42 17.18 -16.66
C CYS A 454 -19.61 17.24 -15.68
N CYS A 455 -20.10 18.43 -15.32
CA CYS A 455 -21.33 18.58 -14.52
C CYS A 455 -22.54 18.02 -15.27
N ILE A 456 -22.63 18.28 -16.59
CA ILE A 456 -23.67 17.72 -17.46
C ILE A 456 -23.61 16.18 -17.46
N LYS A 457 -22.42 15.57 -17.56
CA LYS A 457 -22.28 14.11 -17.47
C LYS A 457 -22.78 13.56 -16.14
N ASP A 458 -22.43 14.22 -15.03
CA ASP A 458 -22.83 13.79 -13.70
C ASP A 458 -24.36 13.79 -13.57
N ILE A 459 -25.01 14.89 -13.95
CA ILE A 459 -26.46 14.97 -13.85
C ILE A 459 -27.17 14.01 -14.81
N LEU A 460 -26.60 13.75 -16.00
CA LEU A 460 -27.13 12.76 -16.93
C LEU A 460 -27.06 11.34 -16.37
N LEU A 461 -26.00 11.01 -15.62
CA LEU A 461 -25.90 9.74 -14.90
C LEU A 461 -26.85 9.70 -13.71
N TYR A 462 -26.93 10.76 -12.91
CA TYR A 462 -27.85 10.85 -11.78
C TYR A 462 -29.31 10.66 -12.23
N ALA A 463 -29.77 11.41 -13.23
CA ALA A 463 -31.12 11.30 -13.75
C ALA A 463 -31.40 9.91 -14.34
N LYS A 464 -30.38 9.28 -14.95
CA LYS A 464 -30.50 7.89 -15.41
C LYS A 464 -30.66 6.94 -14.22
N THR A 465 -29.85 7.08 -13.18
CA THR A 465 -29.93 6.24 -11.98
C THR A 465 -31.28 6.40 -11.28
N GLN A 466 -31.81 7.62 -11.12
CA GLN A 466 -33.15 7.85 -10.57
C GLN A 466 -34.22 7.13 -11.39
N LEU A 467 -34.16 7.24 -12.72
CA LEU A 467 -35.11 6.58 -13.61
C LEU A 467 -35.03 5.05 -13.52
N VAL A 468 -33.82 4.48 -13.54
CA VAL A 468 -33.62 3.03 -13.57
C VAL A 468 -33.84 2.37 -12.21
N THR A 469 -33.44 3.04 -11.12
CA THR A 469 -33.50 2.47 -9.76
C THR A 469 -34.80 2.82 -9.04
N ASN A 470 -35.30 4.06 -9.19
CA ASN A 470 -36.45 4.57 -8.45
C ASN A 470 -37.69 4.76 -9.34
N GLY A 471 -37.58 4.62 -10.67
CA GLY A 471 -38.67 4.92 -11.60
C GLY A 471 -38.99 6.41 -11.74
N GLU A 472 -38.15 7.29 -11.20
CA GLU A 472 -38.41 8.73 -11.14
C GLU A 472 -37.83 9.47 -12.35
N VAL A 473 -38.67 10.29 -12.99
CA VAL A 473 -38.26 11.16 -14.09
C VAL A 473 -37.82 12.51 -13.54
N VAL A 474 -36.51 12.79 -13.59
CA VAL A 474 -35.96 14.08 -13.19
C VAL A 474 -36.21 15.11 -14.29
N SER A 475 -36.89 16.21 -13.96
CA SER A 475 -37.16 17.29 -14.92
C SER A 475 -35.89 18.02 -15.33
N ARG A 476 -35.92 18.65 -16.50
CA ARG A 476 -34.78 19.40 -17.04
C ARG A 476 -34.42 20.60 -16.16
N GLU A 477 -35.42 21.27 -15.60
CA GLU A 477 -35.26 22.45 -14.76
C GLU A 477 -34.53 22.08 -13.46
N VAL A 478 -34.86 20.92 -12.88
CA VAL A 478 -34.12 20.37 -11.72
C VAL A 478 -32.69 20.02 -12.11
N CYS A 479 -32.48 19.37 -13.25
CA CYS A 479 -31.13 19.06 -13.74
C CYS A 479 -30.28 20.33 -13.92
N ARG A 480 -30.85 21.39 -14.52
CA ARG A 480 -30.17 22.67 -14.69
C ARG A 480 -29.79 23.30 -13.35
N GLY A 481 -30.72 23.30 -12.39
CA GLY A 481 -30.45 23.80 -11.03
C GLY A 481 -29.31 23.06 -10.34
N ILE A 482 -29.25 21.73 -10.47
CA ILE A 482 -28.16 20.93 -9.92
C ILE A 482 -26.82 21.25 -10.60
N VAL A 483 -26.80 21.41 -11.93
CA VAL A 483 -25.57 21.80 -12.64
C VAL A 483 -25.04 23.14 -12.13
N HIS A 484 -25.90 24.14 -11.90
CA HIS A 484 -25.45 25.41 -11.33
C HIS A 484 -24.87 25.26 -9.92
N ASN A 485 -25.46 24.39 -9.09
CA ASN A 485 -24.89 24.09 -7.77
C ASN A 485 -23.51 23.42 -7.87
N LEU A 486 -23.35 22.44 -8.77
CA LEU A 486 -22.05 21.79 -9.00
C LEU A 486 -20.99 22.76 -9.55
N LEU A 487 -21.41 23.76 -10.34
CA LEU A 487 -20.51 24.81 -10.81
C LEU A 487 -20.09 25.77 -9.69
N ARG A 488 -20.96 26.03 -8.71
CA ARG A 488 -20.60 26.79 -7.51
C ARG A 488 -19.56 26.05 -6.64
N ASP A 489 -19.66 24.73 -6.55
CA ASP A 489 -18.64 23.94 -5.84
C ASP A 489 -17.24 24.12 -6.47
N TYR A 490 -17.15 24.34 -7.78
CA TYR A 490 -15.87 24.65 -8.43
C TYR A 490 -15.36 26.03 -8.04
N THR A 491 -16.20 27.06 -8.07
CA THR A 491 -15.80 28.42 -7.70
C THR A 491 -15.36 28.51 -6.24
N ASP A 492 -16.06 27.80 -5.34
CA ASP A 492 -15.72 27.79 -3.91
C ASP A 492 -14.41 27.05 -3.64
N ASN A 493 -14.09 26.01 -4.41
CA ASN A 493 -12.81 25.32 -4.30
C ASN A 493 -11.65 26.14 -4.86
N ASP A 494 -11.84 26.81 -6.00
CA ASP A 494 -10.83 27.70 -6.58
C ASP A 494 -10.48 28.83 -5.59
N ASN A 495 -11.48 29.46 -4.95
CA ASN A 495 -11.27 30.50 -3.94
C ASN A 495 -10.47 29.99 -2.72
N LYS A 496 -10.77 28.78 -2.23
CA LYS A 496 -10.04 28.16 -1.11
C LYS A 496 -8.60 27.78 -1.45
N GLU A 497 -8.30 27.49 -2.71
CA GLU A 497 -6.94 27.23 -3.16
C GLU A 497 -6.14 28.54 -3.25
N SER A 498 -6.75 29.61 -3.75
CA SER A 498 -6.13 30.95 -3.77
C SER A 498 -5.80 31.45 -2.35
N GLU A 499 -6.72 31.30 -1.39
CA GLU A 499 -6.47 31.66 0.02
C GLU A 499 -5.32 30.86 0.66
N LYS A 500 -5.07 29.61 0.21
CA LYS A 500 -3.96 28.78 0.69
C LYS A 500 -2.62 29.09 0.05
N GLU A 501 -2.62 29.67 -1.15
CA GLU A 501 -1.39 30.11 -1.83
C GLU A 501 -0.92 31.49 -1.31
N GLU A 502 -1.83 32.28 -0.72
CA GLU A 502 -1.53 33.56 -0.07
C GLU A 502 -1.03 33.42 1.40
N LEU A 503 -1.22 32.24 2.02
CA LEU A 503 -0.77 31.88 3.38
C LEU A 503 0.53 31.07 3.36
#